data_AF-A0A376KRP2-F1
#
_entry.id   AF-A0A376KRP2-F1
#
_cell.length_a   1.000
_cell.length_b   1.000
_cell.length_c   1.000
_cell.angle_alpha   90.00
_cell.angle_beta   90.00
_cell.angle_gamma   90.00
#
_symmetry.space_group_name_H-M   'P 1'
#
loop_
_entity.id
_entity.type
_entity.pdbx_description
1 polymer ?
#
loop_
_entity_poly.entity_id
_entity_poly.type
_entity_poly.pdbx_seq_one_letter_code
_entity_poly.pdbx_strand_id
1 'polypeptide(L)'
;MHWHVTKAQANNCALVVRQSPCRMPLNSTGRRRSWHFLSQAKKLPLPGLKKRPNSGCLVIDSSGLFALEPDVPLVVPEVNPFVLTDYRNRNVIAVPDSLTSQLLAALKPLIDQGGLSRISVTSLISASAQGKKAVDALAGQSAKLLNGIPIDEEDFFGRQLAFNMLPLLPDSEGSVREERRIVDEVRKILQDEGLMISASVVQAPVFYGHAQMVNFEALRPLGGRRSA
;
A
#
# COMPACT_ATOMS: atom_id res chain seq x y z
N MET A 1 13.77 -22.76 7.20
CA MET A 1 12.43 -22.40 6.66
C MET A 1 12.58 -22.19 5.16
N HIS A 2 12.09 -23.13 4.34
CA HIS A 2 12.08 -22.96 2.89
C HIS A 2 10.69 -22.48 2.46
N TRP A 3 10.64 -21.31 1.83
CA TRP A 3 9.44 -20.74 1.23
C TRP A 3 9.47 -21.06 -0.26
N HIS A 4 8.47 -21.77 -0.76
CA HIS A 4 8.31 -21.97 -2.20
C HIS A 4 7.30 -20.94 -2.73
N VAL A 5 7.82 -19.93 -3.41
CA VAL A 5 7.02 -19.02 -4.23
C VAL A 5 6.68 -19.74 -5.52
N THR A 6 5.49 -20.33 -5.60
CA THR A 6 4.97 -20.86 -6.86
C THR A 6 4.27 -19.74 -7.61
N LYS A 7 4.88 -19.27 -8.70
CA LYS A 7 4.18 -18.46 -9.71
C LYS A 7 3.03 -19.31 -10.23
N ALA A 8 1.79 -18.96 -9.92
CA ALA A 8 0.64 -19.62 -10.52
C ALA A 8 0.60 -19.23 -12.00
N GLN A 9 1.14 -20.08 -12.88
CA GLN A 9 0.94 -20.01 -14.32
C GLN A 9 -0.53 -20.32 -14.61
N ALA A 10 -1.35 -19.27 -14.62
CA ALA A 10 -2.66 -19.25 -15.26
C ALA A 10 -3.09 -17.79 -15.44
N ASN A 11 -2.51 -17.10 -16.44
CA ASN A 11 -2.96 -15.85 -17.07
C ASN A 11 -3.48 -14.68 -16.20
N ASN A 12 -3.32 -14.66 -14.88
CA ASN A 12 -3.69 -13.54 -14.03
C ASN A 12 -2.89 -13.53 -12.71
N CYS A 13 -2.38 -12.35 -12.36
CA CYS A 13 -1.35 -12.10 -11.35
C CYS A 13 -1.83 -12.30 -9.91
N ALA A 14 -1.89 -13.54 -9.43
CA ALA A 14 -1.97 -13.88 -8.01
C ALA A 14 -0.71 -14.65 -7.58
N LEU A 15 -0.03 -14.18 -6.53
CA LEU A 15 1.19 -14.80 -6.02
C LEU A 15 0.83 -15.79 -4.89
N VAL A 16 0.74 -17.07 -5.24
CA VAL A 16 0.42 -18.09 -4.24
C VAL A 16 1.70 -18.54 -3.55
N VAL A 17 1.90 -18.11 -2.29
CA VAL A 17 3.02 -18.56 -1.46
C VAL A 17 2.57 -19.76 -0.64
N ARG A 18 2.90 -20.97 -1.09
CA ARG A 18 2.68 -22.18 -0.29
C ARG A 18 3.91 -22.43 0.58
N GLN A 19 3.74 -22.49 1.91
CA GLN A 19 4.77 -23.11 2.75
C GLN A 19 4.90 -24.59 2.39
N SER A 20 6.14 -25.03 2.16
CA SER A 20 6.51 -26.44 2.05
C SER A 20 6.22 -27.17 3.38
N PRO A 21 6.14 -28.50 3.40
CA PRO A 21 5.35 -29.27 4.36
C PRO A 21 6.00 -29.34 5.76
N CYS A 22 5.94 -28.24 6.52
CA CYS A 22 6.18 -28.28 7.96
C CYS A 22 4.85 -28.08 8.70
N ARG A 23 4.33 -29.19 9.23
CA ARG A 23 3.31 -29.34 10.29
C ARG A 23 2.42 -28.10 10.56
N MET A 24 1.50 -27.78 9.65
CA MET A 24 0.32 -26.99 10.00
C MET A 24 -0.77 -27.95 10.53
N PRO A 25 -1.44 -27.63 11.65
CA PRO A 25 -2.57 -28.44 12.12
C PRO A 25 -3.67 -28.46 11.05
N LEU A 26 -4.14 -29.68 10.76
CA LEU A 26 -5.25 -29.91 9.83
C LEU A 26 -6.50 -29.18 10.37
N ASN A 27 -7.31 -28.62 9.47
CA ASN A 27 -8.64 -28.15 9.88
C ASN A 27 -9.55 -29.35 10.22
N SER A 28 -10.75 -29.08 10.75
CA SER A 28 -11.76 -30.11 11.11
C SER A 28 -12.17 -31.02 9.94
N THR A 29 -11.75 -30.73 8.71
CA THR A 29 -12.03 -31.50 7.49
C THR A 29 -10.78 -32.13 6.87
N GLY A 30 -9.64 -32.17 7.58
CA GLY A 30 -8.42 -32.84 7.12
C GLY A 30 -7.65 -32.11 5.99
N ARG A 31 -7.98 -30.85 5.70
CA ARG A 31 -7.28 -30.03 4.69
C ARG A 31 -6.19 -29.15 5.32
N ARG A 32 -5.07 -29.00 4.61
CA ARG A 32 -3.95 -28.12 4.98
C ARG A 32 -4.35 -26.66 4.78
N ARG A 33 -4.05 -25.80 5.77
CA ARG A 33 -4.19 -24.35 5.64
C ARG A 33 -3.13 -23.82 4.66
N SER A 34 -3.52 -22.87 3.81
CA SER A 34 -2.65 -22.22 2.83
C SER A 34 -2.80 -20.71 2.91
N TRP A 35 -1.72 -20.00 2.62
CA TRP A 35 -1.67 -18.54 2.57
C TRP A 35 -1.49 -18.09 1.12
N HIS A 36 -2.15 -17.02 0.72
CA HIS A 36 -2.08 -16.51 -0.64
C HIS A 36 -1.84 -15.01 -0.60
N PHE A 37 -0.83 -14.52 -1.32
CA PHE A 37 -0.50 -13.09 -1.39
C PHE A 37 -0.97 -12.52 -2.72
N LEU A 38 -1.86 -11.53 -2.68
CA LEU A 38 -2.32 -10.84 -3.87
C LEU A 38 -1.58 -9.51 -3.97
N SER A 39 -0.73 -9.35 -4.99
CA SER A 39 0.14 -8.18 -5.13
C SER A 39 -0.19 -7.29 -6.33
N GLN A 40 -1.25 -7.56 -7.10
CA GLN A 40 -1.64 -6.71 -8.24
C GLN A 40 -3.16 -6.65 -8.45
N ALA A 41 -3.67 -5.43 -8.57
CA ALA A 41 -5.04 -5.13 -8.97
C ALA A 41 -5.19 -5.13 -10.49
N LYS A 42 -4.91 -6.26 -11.17
CA LYS A 42 -5.66 -6.51 -12.41
C LYS A 42 -6.98 -7.09 -11.93
N LYS A 43 -8.10 -6.40 -12.21
CA LYS A 43 -9.49 -6.84 -11.94
C LYS A 43 -9.56 -8.36 -12.08
N LEU A 44 -9.33 -9.08 -10.98
CA LEU A 44 -9.62 -10.49 -10.95
C LEU A 44 -11.14 -10.49 -11.02
N PRO A 45 -11.78 -11.22 -11.95
CA PRO A 45 -13.23 -11.27 -11.97
C PRO A 45 -13.69 -11.64 -10.55
N LEU A 46 -14.39 -10.71 -9.90
CA LEU A 46 -14.98 -10.82 -8.57
C LEU A 46 -15.64 -12.20 -8.32
N PRO A 47 -16.29 -12.87 -9.30
CA PRO A 47 -16.83 -14.22 -9.06
C PRO A 47 -15.77 -15.30 -8.76
N GLY A 48 -14.52 -15.14 -9.19
CA GLY A 48 -13.45 -16.12 -8.97
C GLY A 48 -12.86 -16.08 -7.55
N LEU A 49 -12.73 -14.88 -6.96
CA LEU A 49 -12.26 -14.74 -5.58
C LEU A 49 -13.37 -14.98 -4.56
N LYS A 50 -14.62 -14.59 -4.86
CA LYS A 50 -15.80 -14.98 -4.06
C LYS A 50 -16.03 -16.50 -4.01
N LYS A 51 -15.54 -17.26 -5.01
CA LYS A 51 -15.62 -18.74 -5.05
C LYS A 51 -14.46 -19.48 -4.35
N ARG A 52 -13.36 -18.81 -4.00
CA ARG A 52 -12.21 -19.43 -3.30
C ARG A 52 -12.19 -19.41 -1.76
N PRO A 53 -13.08 -18.72 -0.99
CA PRO A 53 -13.03 -18.75 0.47
C PRO A 53 -13.33 -20.16 1.03
N ASN A 54 -14.01 -20.99 0.25
CA ASN A 54 -14.36 -22.37 0.63
C ASN A 54 -13.18 -23.36 0.64
N SER A 55 -11.95 -22.90 0.45
CA SER A 55 -10.75 -23.76 0.53
C SER A 55 -9.99 -23.69 1.86
N GLY A 56 -10.44 -22.89 2.84
CA GLY A 56 -9.72 -22.69 4.11
C GLY A 56 -8.39 -21.94 3.94
N CYS A 57 -8.28 -21.18 2.85
CA CYS A 57 -7.14 -20.36 2.51
C CYS A 57 -7.33 -18.94 3.03
N LEU A 58 -6.28 -18.39 3.66
CA LEU A 58 -6.23 -16.99 4.07
C LEU A 58 -5.50 -16.15 3.01
N VAL A 59 -6.15 -15.10 2.53
CA VAL A 59 -5.62 -14.18 1.51
C VAL A 59 -5.07 -12.93 2.20
N ILE A 60 -3.85 -12.53 1.84
CA ILE A 60 -3.27 -11.24 2.19
C ILE A 60 -3.25 -10.40 0.91
N ASP A 61 -4.07 -9.35 0.87
CA ASP A 61 -4.24 -8.46 -0.26
C ASP A 61 -3.43 -7.18 -0.09
N SER A 62 -2.41 -6.97 -0.92
CA SER A 62 -1.66 -5.70 -1.00
C SER A 62 -2.01 -4.89 -2.25
N SER A 63 -3.08 -5.25 -2.95
CA SER A 63 -3.49 -4.58 -4.19
C SER A 63 -4.37 -3.34 -3.98
N GLY A 64 -4.91 -3.17 -2.77
CA GLY A 64 -5.85 -2.12 -2.41
C GLY A 64 -7.31 -2.43 -2.73
N LEU A 65 -7.61 -3.55 -3.42
CA LEU A 65 -8.97 -3.90 -3.86
C LEU A 65 -9.95 -4.09 -2.69
N PHE A 66 -9.49 -4.64 -1.58
CA PHE A 66 -10.33 -4.86 -0.40
C PHE A 66 -10.06 -3.85 0.73
N ALA A 67 -9.21 -2.84 0.48
CA ALA A 67 -8.70 -1.97 1.54
C ALA A 67 -9.80 -1.22 2.30
N LEU A 68 -10.84 -0.75 1.60
CA LEU A 68 -11.95 0.01 2.19
C LEU A 68 -13.22 -0.82 2.42
N GLU A 69 -13.20 -2.14 2.17
CA GLU A 69 -14.37 -3.00 2.43
C GLU A 69 -14.62 -3.12 3.94
N PRO A 70 -15.84 -2.91 4.44
CA PRO A 70 -16.12 -2.80 5.87
C PRO A 70 -15.90 -4.11 6.64
N ASP A 71 -16.00 -5.26 5.98
CA ASP A 71 -15.83 -6.59 6.55
C ASP A 71 -14.47 -7.23 6.23
N VAL A 72 -13.51 -6.44 5.73
CA VAL A 72 -12.10 -6.84 5.56
C VAL A 72 -11.21 -5.98 6.46
N PRO A 73 -10.42 -6.59 7.35
CA PRO A 73 -9.49 -5.84 8.18
C PRO A 73 -8.35 -5.26 7.34
N LEU A 74 -8.10 -3.96 7.50
CA LEU A 74 -6.96 -3.25 6.92
C LEU A 74 -5.90 -3.08 8.01
N VAL A 75 -4.74 -3.73 7.83
CA VAL A 75 -3.82 -3.98 8.95
C VAL A 75 -2.45 -3.36 8.71
N VAL A 76 -2.03 -2.56 9.69
CA VAL A 76 -0.63 -2.22 9.94
C VAL A 76 -0.25 -2.86 11.27
N PRO A 77 0.60 -3.91 11.29
CA PRO A 77 0.86 -4.73 12.47
C PRO A 77 1.27 -3.95 13.73
N GLU A 78 2.02 -2.86 13.55
CA GLU A 78 2.53 -2.01 14.63
C GLU A 78 1.46 -1.04 15.17
N VAL A 79 0.38 -0.81 14.41
CA VAL A 79 -0.62 0.24 14.68
C VAL A 79 -1.90 -0.37 15.23
N ASN A 80 -2.48 -1.34 14.51
CA ASN A 80 -3.79 -1.91 14.80
C ASN A 80 -3.82 -3.45 14.75
N PRO A 81 -2.94 -4.17 15.47
CA PRO A 81 -2.89 -5.64 15.42
C PRO A 81 -4.19 -6.31 15.88
N PHE A 82 -5.01 -5.60 16.66
CA PHE A 82 -6.26 -6.12 17.22
C PHE A 82 -7.33 -6.42 16.16
N VAL A 83 -7.38 -5.70 15.03
CA VAL A 83 -8.39 -5.96 13.97
C VAL A 83 -8.13 -7.27 13.21
N LEU A 84 -6.96 -7.90 13.40
CA LEU A 84 -6.65 -9.18 12.78
C LEU A 84 -7.67 -10.25 13.16
N THR A 85 -8.35 -10.17 14.31
CA THR A 85 -9.38 -11.16 14.69
C THR A 85 -10.49 -11.31 13.66
N ASP A 86 -10.71 -10.27 12.85
CA ASP A 86 -11.85 -10.15 11.95
C ASP A 86 -11.58 -10.76 10.57
N TYR A 87 -10.36 -11.29 10.32
CA TYR A 87 -10.02 -11.91 9.04
C TYR A 87 -10.98 -13.03 8.64
N ARG A 88 -11.61 -13.69 9.61
CA ARG A 88 -12.50 -14.84 9.40
C ARG A 88 -13.79 -14.49 8.64
N ASN A 89 -14.16 -13.21 8.60
CA ASN A 89 -15.36 -12.74 7.90
C ASN A 89 -15.30 -13.07 6.40
N ARG A 90 -14.15 -12.84 5.76
CA ARG A 90 -13.93 -13.14 4.34
C ARG A 90 -12.75 -14.07 4.04
N ASN A 91 -11.98 -14.48 5.06
CA ASN A 91 -10.65 -15.07 4.91
C ASN A 91 -9.70 -14.18 4.08
N VAL A 92 -9.82 -12.86 4.25
CA VAL A 92 -9.00 -11.85 3.59
C VAL A 92 -8.48 -10.88 4.66
N ILE A 93 -7.22 -10.50 4.52
CA ILE A 93 -6.58 -9.41 5.25
C ILE A 93 -6.07 -8.44 4.19
N ALA A 94 -6.42 -7.16 4.30
CA ALA A 94 -5.88 -6.13 3.43
C ALA A 94 -4.63 -5.49 4.08
N VAL A 95 -3.63 -5.22 3.25
CA VAL A 95 -2.45 -4.43 3.58
C VAL A 95 -2.63 -3.06 2.93
N PRO A 96 -2.48 -1.96 3.69
CA PRO A 96 -2.64 -0.63 3.15
C PRO A 96 -1.52 -0.27 2.17
N ASP A 97 -1.68 0.88 1.53
CA ASP A 97 -0.63 1.43 0.69
C ASP A 97 0.69 1.62 1.47
N SER A 98 1.81 1.54 0.76
CA SER A 98 3.13 1.76 1.33
C SER A 98 3.26 3.14 1.98
N LEU A 99 2.64 4.18 1.40
CA LEU A 99 2.66 5.55 1.93
C LEU A 99 1.90 5.64 3.26
N THR A 100 0.75 4.99 3.34
CA THR A 100 -0.06 4.93 4.56
C THR A 100 0.65 4.13 5.65
N SER A 101 1.19 2.96 5.30
CA SER A 101 1.91 2.08 6.22
C SER A 101 3.13 2.78 6.83
N GLN A 102 3.94 3.42 5.99
CA GLN A 102 5.11 4.19 6.40
C GLN A 102 4.73 5.33 7.35
N LEU A 103 3.72 6.12 6.97
CA LEU A 103 3.23 7.24 7.76
C LEU A 103 2.78 6.80 9.16
N LEU A 104 1.91 5.79 9.24
CA LEU A 104 1.34 5.37 10.51
C LEU A 104 2.35 4.63 11.39
N ALA A 105 3.24 3.82 10.81
CA ALA A 105 4.31 3.18 11.58
C ALA A 105 5.23 4.23 12.24
N ALA A 106 5.55 5.33 11.54
CA ALA A 106 6.35 6.42 12.07
C ALA A 106 5.60 7.24 13.13
N LEU A 107 4.29 7.50 12.94
CA LEU A 107 3.51 8.34 13.84
C LEU A 107 2.99 7.59 15.08
N LYS A 108 2.85 6.26 15.05
CA LYS A 108 2.27 5.47 16.13
C LYS A 108 2.85 5.80 17.53
N PRO A 109 4.17 5.90 17.73
CA PRO A 109 4.72 6.26 19.04
C PRO A 109 4.32 7.66 19.51
N LEU A 110 4.15 8.62 18.60
CA LEU A 110 3.71 9.98 18.91
C LEU A 110 2.20 10.01 19.22
N ILE A 111 1.41 9.24 18.47
CA ILE A 111 -0.03 9.05 18.70
C ILE A 111 -0.25 8.46 20.10
N ASP A 112 0.52 7.45 20.49
CA ASP A 112 0.39 6.81 21.81
C ASP A 112 0.71 7.78 22.97
N GLN A 113 1.69 8.66 22.77
CA GLN A 113 2.10 9.64 23.78
C GLN A 113 1.12 10.79 23.90
N GLY A 114 0.76 11.42 22.77
CA GLY A 114 0.07 12.70 22.74
C GLY A 114 -1.38 12.63 22.28
N GLY A 115 -1.80 11.52 21.67
CA GLY A 115 -2.98 11.48 20.80
C GLY A 115 -2.73 12.22 19.49
N LEU A 116 -3.67 12.12 18.56
CA LEU A 116 -3.60 12.76 17.25
C LEU A 116 -4.77 13.73 17.07
N SER A 117 -4.47 14.96 16.66
CA SER A 117 -5.48 15.97 16.33
C SER A 117 -5.56 16.22 14.83
N ARG A 118 -4.42 16.43 14.18
CA ARG A 118 -4.33 16.74 12.75
C ARG A 118 -3.03 16.24 12.15
N ILE A 119 -3.11 15.79 10.89
CA ILE A 119 -1.95 15.46 10.06
C ILE A 119 -2.02 16.27 8.76
N SER A 120 -0.89 16.84 8.36
CA SER A 120 -0.66 17.23 6.97
C SER A 120 0.55 16.47 6.45
N VAL A 121 0.42 15.81 5.30
CA VAL A 121 1.49 15.02 4.69
C VAL A 121 1.67 15.41 3.23
N THR A 122 2.93 15.64 2.85
CA THR A 122 3.34 15.78 1.45
C THR A 122 4.26 14.61 1.10
N SER A 123 3.82 13.77 0.17
CA SER A 123 4.54 12.57 -0.26
C SER A 123 5.24 12.79 -1.60
N LEU A 124 6.53 12.50 -1.63
CA LEU A 124 7.35 12.43 -2.84
C LEU A 124 7.48 10.96 -3.25
N ILE A 125 6.75 10.57 -4.29
CA ILE A 125 6.70 9.18 -4.75
C ILE A 125 7.76 8.90 -5.82
N SER A 126 8.31 7.69 -5.79
CA SER A 126 9.33 7.24 -6.75
C SER A 126 8.71 6.69 -8.01
N ALA A 127 9.50 6.55 -9.07
CA ALA A 127 9.07 5.89 -10.30
C ALA A 127 8.62 4.44 -10.03
N SER A 128 9.25 3.74 -9.07
CA SER A 128 8.89 2.36 -8.75
C SER A 128 7.44 2.16 -8.26
N ALA A 129 6.77 3.20 -7.75
CA ALA A 129 5.34 3.12 -7.38
C ALA A 129 4.46 2.78 -8.59
N GLN A 130 4.87 3.18 -9.79
CA GLN A 130 4.15 2.89 -11.04
C GLN A 130 4.72 1.66 -11.78
N GLY A 131 5.62 0.92 -11.12
CA GLY A 131 6.18 -0.33 -11.61
C GLY A 131 7.37 -0.18 -12.55
N LYS A 132 7.83 -1.32 -13.09
CA LYS A 132 9.07 -1.39 -13.87
C LYS A 132 9.10 -0.46 -15.07
N LYS A 133 7.98 -0.31 -15.80
CA LYS A 133 7.91 0.56 -16.98
C LYS A 133 8.23 2.01 -16.65
N ALA A 134 7.76 2.50 -15.51
CA ALA A 134 8.03 3.85 -15.05
C ALA A 134 9.51 4.05 -14.65
N VAL A 135 10.12 3.02 -14.03
CA VAL A 135 11.55 3.01 -13.70
C VAL A 135 12.39 3.06 -14.98
N ASP A 136 12.07 2.21 -15.96
CA ASP A 136 12.77 2.16 -17.25
C ASP A 136 12.61 3.50 -18.00
N ALA A 137 11.42 4.12 -17.97
CA ALA A 137 11.15 5.42 -18.56
C ALA A 137 11.98 6.55 -17.92
N LEU A 138 12.05 6.60 -16.58
CA LEU A 138 12.87 7.59 -15.88
C LEU A 138 14.35 7.44 -16.26
N ALA A 139 14.88 6.21 -16.28
CA ALA A 139 16.25 5.94 -16.69
C ALA A 139 16.50 6.37 -18.15
N GLY A 140 15.57 6.06 -19.05
CA GLY A 140 15.63 6.44 -20.46
C GLY A 140 15.64 7.96 -20.66
N GLN A 141 14.73 8.68 -19.98
CA GLN A 141 14.70 10.14 -20.02
C GLN A 141 16.01 10.76 -19.51
N SER A 142 16.54 10.29 -18.38
CA SER A 142 17.81 10.78 -17.83
C SER A 142 18.97 10.56 -18.80
N ALA A 143 19.07 9.38 -19.41
CA ALA A 143 20.12 9.09 -20.38
C ALA A 143 20.03 9.98 -21.63
N LYS A 144 18.82 10.18 -22.18
CA LYS A 144 18.61 11.05 -23.36
C LYS A 144 19.05 12.48 -23.07
N LEU A 145 18.56 13.07 -21.98
CA LEU A 145 18.86 14.45 -21.61
C LEU A 145 20.36 14.68 -21.36
N LEU A 146 21.03 13.73 -20.70
CA LEU A 146 22.48 13.82 -20.45
C LEU A 146 23.33 13.73 -21.73
N ASN A 147 22.77 13.21 -22.83
CA ASN A 147 23.40 13.16 -24.14
C ASN A 147 22.87 14.26 -25.10
N GLY A 148 22.12 15.24 -24.61
CA GLY A 148 21.55 16.32 -25.43
C GLY A 148 20.43 15.88 -26.36
N ILE A 149 19.83 14.71 -26.12
CA ILE A 149 18.73 14.17 -26.90
C ILE A 149 17.41 14.59 -26.22
N PRO A 150 16.44 15.16 -26.96
CA PRO A 150 15.14 15.53 -26.41
C PRO A 150 14.33 14.28 -25.98
N ILE A 151 13.35 14.49 -25.11
CA ILE A 151 12.44 13.43 -24.65
C ILE A 151 11.27 13.29 -25.63
N ASP A 152 10.82 12.05 -25.85
CA ASP A 152 9.64 11.77 -26.66
C ASP A 152 8.36 12.11 -25.90
N GLU A 153 7.42 12.80 -26.54
CA GLU A 153 6.13 13.15 -25.92
C GLU A 153 5.25 11.93 -25.61
N GLU A 154 5.47 10.82 -26.31
CA GLU A 154 4.75 9.55 -26.13
C GLU A 154 5.35 8.63 -25.04
N ASP A 155 6.30 9.12 -24.23
CA ASP A 155 6.88 8.34 -23.13
C ASP A 155 5.86 8.04 -22.02
N PHE A 156 6.17 7.08 -21.15
CA PHE A 156 5.29 6.56 -20.09
C PHE A 156 4.60 7.65 -19.24
N PHE A 157 5.31 8.71 -18.90
CA PHE A 157 4.78 9.80 -18.07
C PHE A 157 4.00 10.86 -18.86
N GLY A 158 4.05 10.83 -20.21
CA GLY A 158 3.49 11.84 -21.11
C GLY A 158 4.14 13.23 -21.01
N ARG A 159 5.19 13.37 -20.19
CA ARG A 159 5.97 14.58 -19.95
C ARG A 159 7.29 14.24 -19.28
N GLN A 160 8.22 15.18 -19.27
CA GLN A 160 9.52 15.02 -18.62
C GLN A 160 9.39 14.87 -17.10
N LEU A 161 9.76 13.71 -16.59
CA LEU A 161 10.00 13.47 -15.16
C LEU A 161 11.49 13.65 -14.82
N ALA A 162 12.43 13.23 -15.67
CA ALA A 162 13.85 13.36 -15.37
C ALA A 162 14.23 14.81 -15.05
N PHE A 163 14.86 15.02 -13.89
CA PHE A 163 15.22 16.35 -13.36
C PHE A 163 14.02 17.29 -13.12
N ASN A 164 12.82 16.74 -12.95
CA ASN A 164 11.58 17.50 -12.74
C ASN A 164 10.71 16.86 -11.65
N MET A 165 9.73 17.60 -11.12
CA MET A 165 8.71 17.11 -10.20
C MET A 165 7.32 17.28 -10.82
N LEU A 166 6.52 16.22 -10.79
CA LEU A 166 5.23 16.20 -11.47
C LEU A 166 4.08 16.06 -10.47
N PRO A 167 3.15 17.04 -10.39
CA PRO A 167 1.93 16.85 -9.62
C PRO A 167 1.06 15.78 -10.29
N LEU A 168 0.45 14.91 -9.50
CA LEU A 168 -0.52 13.95 -10.02
C LEU A 168 -1.79 14.68 -10.46
N LEU A 169 -2.43 14.17 -11.52
CA LEU A 169 -3.62 14.79 -12.09
C LEU A 169 -4.87 14.30 -11.33
N PRO A 170 -5.87 15.18 -11.14
CA PRO A 170 -7.13 14.78 -10.54
C PRO A 170 -7.88 13.78 -11.43
N ASP A 171 -8.65 12.89 -10.79
CA ASP A 171 -9.60 12.01 -11.46
C ASP A 171 -10.90 12.75 -11.84
N SER A 172 -11.87 12.03 -12.38
CA SER A 172 -13.19 12.58 -12.75
C SER A 172 -13.99 13.15 -11.59
N GLU A 173 -13.63 12.81 -10.35
CA GLU A 173 -14.25 13.32 -9.12
C GLU A 173 -13.50 14.56 -8.59
N GLY A 174 -12.48 15.04 -9.31
CA GLY A 174 -11.79 16.29 -9.01
C GLY A 174 -10.73 16.19 -7.92
N SER A 175 -10.32 14.99 -7.51
CA SER A 175 -9.22 14.81 -6.55
C SER A 175 -8.18 13.82 -7.05
N VAL A 176 -6.97 13.90 -6.50
CA VAL A 176 -5.92 12.92 -6.81
C VAL A 176 -6.22 11.62 -6.05
N ARG A 177 -6.31 10.51 -6.79
CA ARG A 177 -6.66 9.20 -6.23
C ARG A 177 -5.74 8.77 -5.10
N GLU A 178 -4.44 8.99 -5.24
CA GLU A 178 -3.43 8.63 -4.24
C GLU A 178 -3.59 9.45 -2.96
N GLU A 179 -3.95 10.73 -3.06
CA GLU A 179 -4.23 11.60 -1.90
C GLU A 179 -5.48 11.13 -1.16
N ARG A 180 -6.57 10.88 -1.90
CA ARG A 180 -7.82 10.32 -1.34
C ARG A 180 -7.57 8.99 -0.62
N ARG A 181 -6.78 8.11 -1.25
CA ARG A 181 -6.46 6.79 -0.68
C ARG A 181 -5.71 6.89 0.64
N ILE A 182 -4.74 7.80 0.78
CA ILE A 182 -4.04 8.01 2.06
C ILE A 182 -5.04 8.43 3.14
N VAL A 183 -5.93 9.38 2.83
CA VAL A 183 -6.96 9.87 3.77
C VAL A 183 -7.86 8.72 4.24
N ASP A 184 -8.44 7.97 3.31
CA ASP A 184 -9.42 6.94 3.61
C ASP A 184 -8.80 5.76 4.38
N GLU A 185 -7.59 5.31 3.96
CA GLU A 185 -6.90 4.22 4.65
C GLU A 185 -6.47 4.64 6.06
N VAL A 186 -5.96 5.86 6.26
CA VAL A 186 -5.58 6.36 7.60
C VAL A 186 -6.79 6.38 8.53
N ARG A 187 -7.93 6.92 8.07
CA ARG A 187 -9.17 6.98 8.87
C ARG A 187 -9.65 5.58 9.26
N LYS A 188 -9.65 4.64 8.31
CA LYS A 188 -10.04 3.25 8.57
C LYS A 188 -9.09 2.55 9.56
N ILE A 189 -7.78 2.73 9.42
CA ILE A 189 -6.78 2.08 10.29
C ILE A 189 -6.84 2.61 11.72
N LEU A 190 -6.99 3.93 11.87
CA LEU A 190 -7.10 4.59 13.16
C LEU A 190 -8.51 4.54 13.75
N GLN A 191 -9.49 4.03 12.99
CA GLN A 191 -10.91 3.98 13.35
C GLN A 191 -11.47 5.37 13.74
N ASP A 192 -11.05 6.40 13.00
CA ASP A 192 -11.43 7.80 13.23
C ASP A 192 -11.81 8.48 11.90
N GLU A 193 -13.10 8.45 11.56
CA GLU A 193 -13.66 9.11 10.38
C GLU A 193 -13.55 10.64 10.45
N GLY A 194 -13.49 11.20 11.66
CA GLY A 194 -13.44 12.63 11.93
C GLY A 194 -12.02 13.22 11.83
N LEU A 195 -11.00 12.38 11.64
CA LEU A 195 -9.62 12.82 11.64
C LEU A 195 -9.37 13.90 10.57
N MET A 196 -8.77 14.99 11.02
CA MET A 196 -8.34 16.09 10.17
C MET A 196 -7.01 15.72 9.50
N ILE A 197 -7.11 15.20 8.28
CA ILE A 197 -5.94 14.82 7.47
C ILE A 197 -5.97 15.55 6.13
N SER A 198 -4.81 16.10 5.73
CA SER A 198 -4.56 16.62 4.39
C SER A 198 -3.37 15.89 3.79
N ALA A 199 -3.52 15.42 2.55
CA ALA A 199 -2.48 14.70 1.82
C ALA A 199 -2.21 15.40 0.49
N SER A 200 -0.94 15.50 0.12
CA SER A 200 -0.49 15.92 -1.20
C SER A 200 0.51 14.94 -1.76
N VAL A 201 0.42 14.60 -3.05
CA VAL A 201 1.33 13.62 -3.68
C VAL A 201 1.97 14.18 -4.93
N VAL A 202 3.30 14.11 -4.99
CA VAL A 202 4.11 14.58 -6.11
C VAL A 202 5.01 13.44 -6.58
N GLN A 203 5.03 13.20 -7.90
CA GLN A 203 5.95 12.27 -8.53
C GLN A 203 7.34 12.91 -8.62
N ALA A 204 8.29 12.32 -7.91
CA ALA A 204 9.69 12.74 -7.88
C ALA A 204 10.56 11.89 -8.83
N PRO A 205 11.70 12.43 -9.30
CA PRO A 205 12.59 11.75 -10.24
C PRO A 205 13.57 10.83 -9.49
N VAL A 206 13.04 9.97 -8.62
CA VAL A 206 13.82 9.00 -7.84
C VAL A 206 13.36 7.59 -8.20
N PHE A 207 14.30 6.64 -8.27
CA PHE A 207 14.01 5.28 -8.72
C PHE A 207 13.19 4.49 -7.69
N TYR A 208 13.64 4.48 -6.44
CA TYR A 208 13.09 3.69 -5.35
C TYR A 208 13.01 4.50 -4.06
N GLY A 209 12.08 4.09 -3.19
CA GLY A 209 11.85 4.74 -1.91
C GLY A 209 10.91 5.94 -2.01
N HIS A 210 10.10 6.13 -0.99
CA HIS A 210 9.22 7.29 -0.86
C HIS A 210 9.70 8.17 0.28
N ALA A 211 9.56 9.47 0.11
CA ALA A 211 9.82 10.44 1.17
C ALA A 211 8.51 11.13 1.53
N GLN A 212 8.33 11.41 2.81
CA GLN A 212 7.14 12.10 3.32
C GLN A 212 7.58 13.23 4.24
N MET A 213 7.14 14.44 3.96
CA MET A 213 7.17 15.54 4.90
C MET A 213 5.86 15.51 5.67
N VAL A 214 5.93 15.44 6.99
CA VAL A 214 4.76 15.26 7.85
C VAL A 214 4.73 16.37 8.89
N ASN A 215 3.62 17.12 8.93
CA ASN A 215 3.27 17.97 10.05
C ASN A 215 2.24 17.24 10.93
N PHE A 216 2.54 17.12 12.22
CA PHE A 216 1.74 16.36 13.19
C PHE A 216 1.33 17.28 14.34
N GLU A 217 0.04 17.35 14.62
CA GLU A 217 -0.52 18.06 15.76
C GLU A 217 -1.07 17.05 16.77
N ALA A 218 -0.54 17.10 18.00
CA ALA A 218 -0.94 16.24 19.10
C ALA A 218 -2.11 16.85 19.87
N LEU A 219 -2.95 16.00 20.49
CA LEU A 219 -4.00 16.47 21.41
C LEU A 219 -3.43 16.97 22.74
N ARG A 220 -2.26 16.44 23.14
CA ARG A 220 -1.54 16.81 24.36
C ARG A 220 -0.11 17.23 24.01
N PRO A 221 0.50 18.16 24.75
CA PRO A 221 1.90 18.51 24.56
C PRO A 221 2.79 17.26 24.58
N LEU A 222 3.56 17.07 23.51
CA LEU A 222 4.59 16.04 23.49
C LEU A 222 5.74 16.51 24.37
N GLY A 223 6.01 15.76 25.44
CA GLY A 223 7.13 16.07 26.33
C GLY A 223 8.44 16.09 25.56
N GLY A 224 9.20 17.18 25.68
CA GLY A 224 10.51 17.30 25.07
C GLY A 224 11.46 16.23 25.61
N ARG A 225 11.68 15.20 24.80
CA ARG A 225 12.78 14.20 24.88
C ARG A 225 12.66 13.13 25.98
N ARG A 226 12.52 11.87 25.54
CA ARG A 226 13.26 10.71 26.09
C ARG A 226 13.60 9.74 24.94
N SER A 227 14.79 9.91 24.36
CA SER A 227 15.46 8.86 23.60
C SER A 227 16.34 8.12 24.61
N ALA A 228 16.01 6.86 24.90
CA ALA A 228 16.93 5.90 25.51
C ALA A 228 17.56 5.06 24.40
#